data_AF-A0A1V5XND7-F1
#
_entry.id   AF-A0A1V5XND7-F1
#
_cell.length_a   1.000
_cell.length_b   1.000
_cell.length_c   1.000
_cell.angle_alpha   90.00
_cell.angle_beta   90.00
_cell.angle_gamma   90.00
#
_symmetry.space_group_name_H-M   'P 1'
#
loop_
_entity.id
_entity.type
_entity.pdbx_description
1 polymer ?
#
loop_
_entity_poly.entity_id
_entity_poly.type
_entity_poly.pdbx_seq_one_letter_code
_entity_poly.pdbx_strand_id
1 'polypeptide(L)'
;MADETDTSSEKETKGDTDRSPFTQDFPDDPDLQLLVAAFEQGRYDIVRARAPKLAQTTDNPEVAKAARELRRRLDADPLSVRLLLATLLLLVVLTSWAYFAHPH
;
A
#
# COMPACT_ATOMS: atom_id res chain seq x y z
N MET A 1 7.17 39.59 37.14
CA MET A 1 8.20 40.28 36.37
C MET A 1 8.88 39.21 35.54
N ALA A 2 8.59 39.22 34.22
CA ALA A 2 9.05 38.30 33.17
C ALA A 2 8.54 36.84 33.32
N ASP A 3 7.74 36.26 32.42
CA ASP A 3 7.97 36.04 30.96
C ASP A 3 9.26 35.22 30.82
N GLU A 4 9.29 34.00 30.30
CA GLU A 4 8.92 33.66 28.93
C GLU A 4 8.98 32.13 28.78
N THR A 5 8.18 31.66 27.85
CA THR A 5 8.05 30.32 27.32
C THR A 5 9.37 29.57 27.09
N ASP A 6 9.43 28.31 27.49
CA ASP A 6 10.12 27.31 26.68
C ASP A 6 9.17 26.15 26.34
N THR A 7 8.12 26.54 25.61
CA THR A 7 7.48 25.67 24.65
C THR A 7 8.48 25.45 23.52
N SER A 8 9.39 24.50 23.67
CA SER A 8 10.06 23.91 22.52
C SER A 8 10.52 22.49 22.78
N SER A 9 10.00 21.63 21.90
CA SER A 9 10.45 20.27 21.62
C SER A 9 9.70 19.13 22.31
N GLU A 10 8.39 19.27 22.44
CA GLU A 10 7.47 18.16 22.18
C GLU A 10 7.43 17.89 20.66
N LYS A 11 8.58 17.49 20.08
CA LYS A 11 8.55 16.76 18.81
C LYS A 11 8.45 15.30 19.18
N GLU A 12 7.19 14.90 19.40
CA GLU A 12 6.70 13.52 19.33
C GLU A 12 7.47 12.78 18.21
N THR A 13 8.52 12.05 18.57
CA THR A 13 9.19 11.06 17.70
C THR A 13 8.30 9.83 17.62
N LYS A 14 7.09 10.04 17.12
CA LYS A 14 6.12 8.99 16.80
C LYS A 14 6.48 8.45 15.42
N GLY A 15 7.53 7.64 15.34
CA GLY A 15 8.04 7.23 14.03
C GLY A 15 8.85 5.94 13.96
N ASP A 16 9.24 5.33 15.08
CA ASP A 16 10.15 4.17 15.02
C ASP A 16 9.49 2.83 15.38
N THR A 17 8.31 2.84 16.02
CA THR A 17 7.66 1.61 16.50
C THR A 17 6.58 1.06 15.57
N ASP A 18 6.13 1.81 14.57
CA ASP A 18 5.08 1.38 13.63
C ASP A 18 5.64 0.95 12.27
N ARG A 19 6.95 0.69 12.17
CA ARG A 19 7.49 -0.01 11.00
C ARG A 19 7.04 -1.46 11.07
N SER A 20 6.20 -1.83 10.12
CA SER A 20 5.76 -3.22 9.93
C SER A 20 6.96 -4.18 9.97
N PRO A 21 6.85 -5.39 10.54
CA PRO A 21 7.99 -6.30 10.67
C PRO A 21 8.65 -6.67 9.33
N PHE A 22 7.98 -6.45 8.19
CA PHE A 22 8.57 -6.66 6.87
C PHE A 22 9.45 -5.49 6.38
N THR A 23 9.31 -4.30 6.96
CA THR A 23 10.05 -3.08 6.61
C THR A 23 11.19 -2.75 7.55
N GLN A 24 11.37 -3.53 8.62
CA GLN A 24 12.51 -3.38 9.54
C GLN A 24 13.86 -3.68 8.86
N ASP A 25 13.88 -4.58 7.86
CA ASP A 25 15.08 -4.94 7.11
C ASP A 25 15.34 -4.02 5.90
N PHE A 26 14.51 -2.99 5.69
CA PHE A 26 14.65 -2.13 4.52
C PHE A 26 15.69 -1.03 4.77
N PRO A 27 16.58 -0.77 3.79
CA PRO A 27 17.56 0.30 3.92
C PRO A 27 16.87 1.67 4.07
N ASP A 28 17.47 2.56 4.87
CA ASP A 28 16.98 3.92 5.07
C ASP A 28 17.21 4.78 3.81
N ASP A 29 16.27 4.65 2.87
CA ASP A 29 16.20 5.45 1.65
C ASP A 29 14.89 6.26 1.64
N PRO A 30 14.93 7.59 1.43
CA PRO A 30 13.76 8.44 1.52
C PRO A 30 12.68 8.10 0.47
N ASP A 31 13.09 7.68 -0.73
CA ASP A 31 12.15 7.29 -1.78
C ASP A 31 11.51 5.93 -1.46
N LEU A 32 12.26 5.01 -0.86
CA LEU A 32 11.73 3.73 -0.37
C LEU A 32 10.74 3.93 0.78
N GLN A 33 11.06 4.81 1.73
CA GLN A 33 10.17 5.12 2.86
C GLN A 33 8.85 5.74 2.40
N LEU A 34 8.86 6.58 1.36
CA LEU A 34 7.62 7.10 0.75
C LEU A 34 6.74 5.99 0.17
N LEU A 35 7.34 4.95 -0.41
CA LEU A 35 6.60 3.78 -0.90
C LEU A 35 6.05 2.93 0.24
N VAL A 36 6.80 2.78 1.33
CA VAL A 36 6.35 2.08 2.54
C VAL A 36 5.18 2.80 3.19
N ALA A 37 5.28 4.12 3.37
CA ALA A 37 4.18 4.92 3.91
C ALA A 37 2.94 4.85 3.01
N ALA A 38 3.10 4.86 1.68
CA ALA A 38 1.99 4.66 0.75
C ALA A 38 1.38 3.25 0.86
N PHE A 39 2.18 2.22 1.10
CA PHE A 39 1.71 0.86 1.33
C PHE A 39 0.89 0.74 2.62
N GLU A 40 1.37 1.34 3.71
CA GLU A 40 0.68 1.39 5.01
C GLU A 40 -0.65 2.16 4.94
N GLN A 41 -0.71 3.19 4.10
CA GLN A 41 -1.94 3.95 3.82
C GLN A 41 -2.92 3.23 2.86
N GLY A 42 -2.59 2.02 2.40
CA GLY A 42 -3.41 1.28 1.44
C GLY A 42 -3.39 1.85 0.01
N ARG A 43 -2.46 2.77 -0.30
CA ARG A 43 -2.30 3.40 -1.62
C ARG A 43 -1.47 2.52 -2.54
N TYR A 44 -2.00 1.33 -2.81
CA TYR A 44 -1.34 0.27 -3.58
C TYR A 44 -1.10 0.63 -5.05
N ASP A 45 -1.90 1.56 -5.59
CA ASP A 45 -1.75 2.14 -6.93
C ASP A 45 -0.40 2.84 -7.12
N ILE A 46 0.01 3.64 -6.14
CA ILE A 46 1.27 4.40 -6.17
C ILE A 46 2.45 3.47 -6.02
N VAL A 47 2.37 2.52 -5.09
CA VAL A 47 3.47 1.58 -4.86
C VAL A 47 3.68 0.69 -6.08
N ARG A 48 2.59 0.22 -6.72
CA ARG A 48 2.67 -0.56 -7.96
C ARG A 48 3.32 0.20 -9.11
N ALA A 49 3.03 1.50 -9.25
CA ALA A 49 3.57 2.33 -10.32
C ALA A 49 5.02 2.79 -10.08
N ARG A 50 5.38 3.09 -8.82
CA ARG A 50 6.68 3.68 -8.47
C ARG A 50 7.72 2.67 -7.98
N ALA A 51 7.35 1.55 -7.35
CA ALA A 51 8.31 0.52 -6.93
C ALA A 51 9.20 -0.03 -8.06
N PRO A 52 8.67 -0.38 -9.26
CA PRO A 52 9.53 -0.83 -10.35
C PRO A 52 10.40 0.29 -10.94
N LYS A 53 9.96 1.55 -10.85
CA LYS A 53 10.77 2.70 -11.28
C LYS A 53 11.92 2.91 -10.30
N LEU A 54 11.63 2.94 -9.00
CA LEU A 54 12.65 3.09 -7.96
C LEU A 54 13.71 1.98 -8.02
N ALA A 55 13.30 0.73 -8.26
CA ALA A 55 14.23 -0.38 -8.42
C ALA A 55 15.15 -0.28 -9.66
N GLN A 56 14.80 0.56 -10.64
CA GLN A 56 15.60 0.79 -11.85
C GLN A 56 16.46 2.05 -11.77
N THR A 57 16.00 3.07 -11.04
CA THR A 57 16.73 4.35 -10.90
C THR A 57 17.62 4.42 -9.68
N THR A 58 17.46 3.53 -8.69
CA THR A 58 18.33 3.53 -7.51
C THR A 58 19.68 2.89 -7.83
N ASP A 59 20.77 3.53 -7.38
CA ASP A 59 22.13 2.97 -7.46
C ASP A 59 22.39 1.95 -6.33
N ASN A 60 21.53 1.91 -5.30
CA ASN A 60 21.70 1.00 -4.17
C ASN A 60 21.01 -0.36 -4.44
N PRO A 61 21.77 -1.47 -4.57
CA PRO A 61 21.20 -2.78 -4.87
C PRO A 61 20.28 -3.31 -3.76
N GLU A 62 20.43 -2.84 -2.51
CA GLU A 62 19.55 -3.23 -1.40
C GLU A 62 18.19 -2.55 -1.49
N VAL A 63 18.16 -1.26 -1.87
CA VAL A 63 16.91 -0.52 -2.14
C VAL A 63 16.16 -1.16 -3.30
N ALA A 64 16.88 -1.57 -4.36
CA ALA A 64 16.28 -2.27 -5.49
C ALA A 64 15.72 -3.66 -5.11
N LYS A 65 16.34 -4.37 -4.16
CA LYS A 65 15.80 -5.64 -3.64
C LYS A 65 14.54 -5.40 -2.80
N ALA A 66 14.58 -4.43 -1.88
CA ALA A 66 13.45 -4.06 -1.03
C ALA A 66 12.23 -3.61 -1.86
N ALA A 67 12.43 -2.75 -2.86
CA ALA A 67 11.37 -2.31 -3.77
C ALA A 67 10.74 -3.46 -4.57
N ARG A 68 11.55 -4.47 -4.95
CA ARG A 68 11.03 -5.68 -5.64
C ARG A 68 10.25 -6.59 -4.70
N GLU A 69 10.72 -6.77 -3.47
CA GLU A 69 10.01 -7.55 -2.44
C GLU A 69 8.68 -6.88 -2.06
N LEU A 70 8.67 -5.56 -1.93
CA LEU A 70 7.46 -4.76 -1.72
C LEU A 70 6.45 -4.99 -2.86
N ARG A 71 6.89 -4.94 -4.12
CA ARG A 71 6.05 -5.24 -5.29
C ARG A 71 5.51 -6.67 -5.27
N ARG A 72 6.34 -7.64 -4.87
CA ARG A 72 5.97 -9.06 -4.85
C ARG A 72 4.82 -9.35 -3.89
N ARG A 73 4.75 -8.63 -2.76
CA ARG A 73 3.65 -8.73 -1.80
C ARG A 73 2.41 -7.92 -2.19
N LEU A 74 2.60 -6.94 -3.08
CA LEU A 74 1.58 -6.04 -3.60
C LEU A 74 0.81 -6.56 -4.80
N ASP A 75 1.24 -7.67 -5.40
CA ASP A 75 0.43 -8.35 -6.41
C ASP A 75 -0.82 -8.88 -5.72
N ALA A 76 -1.86 -8.02 -5.71
CA ALA A 76 -3.22 -8.41 -5.39
C ALA A 76 -3.51 -9.65 -6.21
N ASP A 77 -3.74 -10.77 -5.52
CA ASP A 77 -3.78 -12.08 -6.14
C ASP A 77 -4.74 -12.01 -7.34
N PRO A 78 -4.28 -12.19 -8.58
CA PRO A 78 -5.13 -12.01 -9.76
C PRO A 78 -6.35 -12.93 -9.71
N LEU A 79 -6.29 -13.98 -8.88
CA LEU A 79 -7.41 -14.82 -8.51
C LEU A 79 -8.54 -14.06 -7.80
N SER A 80 -8.23 -13.19 -6.83
CA SER A 80 -9.22 -12.39 -6.09
C SER A 80 -10.00 -11.45 -7.02
N VAL A 81 -9.32 -10.85 -7.99
CA VAL A 81 -9.98 -10.02 -9.01
C VAL A 81 -10.91 -10.86 -9.89
N ARG A 82 -10.46 -12.04 -10.33
CA ARG A 82 -11.30 -12.96 -11.11
C ARG A 82 -12.50 -13.47 -10.30
N LEU A 83 -12.32 -13.78 -9.02
CA LEU A 83 -13.39 -14.20 -8.12
C LEU A 83 -14.41 -13.07 -7.93
N LEU A 84 -13.96 -11.85 -7.67
CA LEU A 84 -14.85 -10.69 -7.58
C LEU A 84 -15.65 -10.48 -8.87
N LEU A 85 -15.00 -10.57 -10.03
CA LEU A 85 -15.69 -10.47 -11.33
C LEU A 85 -16.69 -11.61 -11.52
N ALA A 86 -16.33 -12.84 -11.16
CA ALA A 86 -17.21 -14.00 -11.24
C ALA A 86 -18.43 -13.83 -10.32
N THR A 87 -18.24 -13.36 -9.09
CA THR A 87 -19.33 -13.06 -8.16
C THR A 87 -20.24 -11.95 -8.69
N LEU A 88 -19.67 -10.87 -9.23
CA LEU A 88 -20.44 -9.79 -9.83
C LEU A 88 -21.26 -10.28 -11.03
N LEU A 89 -20.65 -11.08 -11.89
CA LEU A 89 -21.33 -11.70 -13.04
C LEU A 89 -22.47 -12.61 -12.58
N LEU A 90 -22.22 -13.47 -11.59
CA LEU A 90 -23.21 -14.37 -11.05
C LEU A 90 -24.38 -13.60 -10.43
N LEU A 91 -24.10 -12.50 -9.71
CA LEU A 91 -25.13 -11.64 -9.13
C LEU A 91 -26.01 -11.02 -10.22
N VAL A 92 -25.43 -10.47 -11.28
CA VAL A 92 -26.18 -9.91 -12.42
C VAL A 92 -27.05 -10.97 -13.10
N VAL A 93 -26.51 -12.17 -13.30
CA VAL A 93 -27.27 -13.30 -13.87
C VAL A 93 -28.45 -13.66 -12.97
N LEU A 94 -28.22 -13.81 -11.65
CA LEU A 94 -29.28 -14.13 -10.70
C LEU A 94 -30.36 -13.05 -10.63
N THR A 95 -29.95 -11.79 -10.55
CA THR A 95 -30.88 -10.65 -10.51
C THR A 95 -31.69 -10.57 -11.80
N SER A 96 -31.04 -10.67 -12.96
CA SER A 96 -31.73 -10.65 -14.26
C SER A 96 -32.70 -11.82 -14.37
N TRP A 97 -32.26 -13.04 -14.04
CA TRP A 97 -33.12 -14.22 -14.05
C TRP A 97 -34.30 -14.06 -13.10
N ALA A 98 -34.10 -13.59 -11.87
CA ALA A 98 -35.19 -13.37 -10.93
C ALA A 98 -36.24 -12.38 -11.46
N TYR A 99 -35.80 -11.29 -12.11
CA TYR A 99 -36.70 -10.32 -12.75
C TYR A 99 -37.46 -10.90 -13.95
N PHE A 100 -36.81 -11.71 -14.78
CA PHE A 100 -37.46 -12.31 -15.96
C PHE A 100 -38.31 -13.53 -15.63
N ALA A 101 -37.95 -14.30 -14.59
CA ALA A 101 -38.64 -15.51 -14.15
C ALA A 101 -39.80 -15.20 -13.19
N HIS A 102 -39.80 -14.03 -12.54
CA HIS A 102 -40.96 -13.46 -11.87
C HIS A 102 -41.50 -12.25 -12.65
N PRO A 103 -42.11 -12.45 -13.82
CA PRO A 103 -43.01 -11.44 -14.35
C PRO A 103 -44.23 -11.43 -13.41
N HIS A 104 -44.39 -10.35 -12.64
CA HIS A 104 -45.63 -10.08 -11.91
C HIS A 104 -46.81 -9.99 -12.88
#